data_AF-A0A964YKZ8-F1
#
_entry.id   AF-A0A964YKZ8-F1
#
_cell.length_a   1.000
_cell.length_b   1.000
_cell.length_c   1.000
_cell.angle_alpha   90.00
_cell.angle_beta   90.00
_cell.angle_gamma   90.00
#
_symmetry.space_group_name_H-M   'P 1'
#
loop_
_entity.id
_entity.type
_entity.pdbx_description
1 polymer ?
#
loop_
_entity_poly.entity_id
_entity_poly.type
_entity_poly.pdbx_seq_one_letter_code
_entity_poly.pdbx_strand_id
1 'polypeptide(L)'
;MTIAVAELFWPQKVREGFESLVPALSPRSGYFGKFVPRRGDISEGSEQAGYLQDPRYFMGYADVQRLGFEHDFCRMVESKSDETAKFFACALAGTENLNSISFRTNTVRDGLHLSRDDYMRDIEGKGRAAYCRILKGKSGAYQPLCNRAMDTEFDTELVIDTEPPADIQTLLHFYEGCVFWYRFRDDMIDYVNNTKLLTVGGIKVPEKPNPPLTEGLKFNGMDQFVRLGDNVELELGSIVPLRSLRALMVWVYFDEFTNNARILDFGNGPEDNNIVLGILGRGDANVSDAGILRPPLLCGEETTIPDGPSGAQPCPVMSPQELMQTTSANTNQFECVDFEDTPRRLPPSRVRDKTIHKPSKKATLLYEIWENQQRKMRITIPGVIPKNEWVHICITSKSEDAFRPDIGVFINGELAFLQPSGFLPQASTLSQCYLGKSNWSNVTSQYENKDELFKGKMFDIRGYKQSVTEKVIQDSVAWGKKKLRLLT
;
A
#
# COMPACT_ATOMS: atom_id res chain seq x y z
N MET A 1 10.99 -40.41 52.60
CA MET A 1 10.57 -41.74 53.11
C MET A 1 9.06 -41.84 53.36
N THR A 2 8.33 -40.73 53.48
CA THR A 2 6.87 -40.67 53.73
C THR A 2 5.99 -40.92 52.50
N ILE A 3 6.50 -40.73 51.27
CA ILE A 3 5.74 -40.91 50.03
C ILE A 3 5.63 -42.39 49.63
N ALA A 4 6.69 -43.17 49.84
CA ALA A 4 6.71 -44.61 49.55
C ALA A 4 5.74 -45.43 50.42
N VAL A 5 5.42 -44.94 51.63
CA VAL A 5 4.44 -45.58 52.51
C VAL A 5 3.01 -45.30 52.04
N ALA A 6 2.75 -44.13 51.44
CA ALA A 6 1.42 -43.78 50.95
C ALA A 6 1.03 -44.58 49.68
N GLU A 7 1.98 -44.90 48.80
CA GLU A 7 1.77 -45.76 47.63
C GLU A 7 1.37 -47.19 48.00
N LEU A 8 1.87 -47.70 49.13
CA LEU A 8 1.64 -49.10 49.54
C LEU A 8 0.22 -49.34 50.06
N PHE A 9 -0.43 -48.32 50.63
CA PHE A 9 -1.71 -48.48 51.34
C PHE A 9 -2.94 -47.95 50.58
N TRP A 10 -2.79 -47.11 49.55
CA TRP A 10 -3.93 -46.62 48.73
C TRP A 10 -3.62 -46.46 47.23
N PRO A 11 -3.37 -47.57 46.51
CA PRO A 11 -2.98 -47.53 45.10
C PRO A 11 -4.04 -46.95 44.15
N GLN A 12 -5.32 -46.91 44.55
CA GLN A 12 -6.41 -46.39 43.71
C GLN A 12 -6.67 -44.88 43.84
N LYS A 13 -5.98 -44.19 44.76
CA LYS A 13 -6.10 -42.73 44.94
C LYS A 13 -4.95 -41.91 44.36
N VAL A 14 -3.89 -42.58 43.91
CA VAL A 14 -2.78 -41.94 43.20
C VAL A 14 -3.01 -42.15 41.71
N ARG A 15 -3.73 -41.21 41.07
CA ARG A 15 -3.64 -41.06 39.62
C ARG A 15 -2.24 -40.53 39.30
N GLU A 16 -1.56 -41.17 38.36
CA GLU A 16 -0.30 -40.69 37.80
C GLU A 16 -0.41 -39.21 37.45
N GLY A 17 0.66 -38.46 37.77
CA GLY A 17 0.78 -37.06 37.38
C GLY A 17 0.73 -36.12 38.58
N PHE A 18 1.73 -35.26 38.63
CA PHE A 18 1.94 -34.18 39.59
C PHE A 18 0.86 -33.08 39.56
N GLU A 19 -0.40 -33.40 39.25
CA GLU A 19 -1.48 -32.42 39.08
C GLU A 19 -2.17 -32.00 40.39
N SER A 20 -2.03 -32.78 41.48
CA SER A 20 -2.81 -32.54 42.71
C SER A 20 -2.07 -31.86 43.87
N LEU A 21 -0.83 -31.38 43.66
CA LEU A 21 0.01 -30.88 44.77
C LEU A 21 0.47 -29.41 44.68
N VAL A 22 -0.26 -28.52 43.99
CA VAL A 22 -0.03 -27.07 44.17
C VAL A 22 -1.31 -26.24 44.05
N PRO A 23 -1.98 -25.90 45.16
CA PRO A 23 -2.85 -24.74 45.21
C PRO A 23 -2.01 -23.48 45.56
N ALA A 24 -2.16 -22.45 44.74
CA ALA A 24 -2.07 -21.04 45.12
C ALA A 24 -0.71 -20.46 45.57
N LEU A 25 0.31 -20.40 44.70
CA LEU A 25 1.37 -19.38 44.80
C LEU A 25 1.92 -18.98 43.41
N SER A 26 1.44 -17.85 42.89
CA SER A 26 1.98 -17.02 41.78
C SER A 26 1.99 -17.59 40.34
N PRO A 27 1.37 -16.90 39.35
CA PRO A 27 1.20 -17.40 37.98
C PRO A 27 2.45 -17.26 37.07
N ARG A 28 3.68 -17.19 37.62
CA ARG A 28 4.88 -16.86 36.83
C ARG A 28 6.10 -17.76 36.97
N SER A 29 6.01 -18.90 37.65
CA SER A 29 7.08 -19.89 37.56
C SER A 29 6.56 -21.24 38.04
N GLY A 30 6.36 -22.19 37.12
CA GLY A 30 6.18 -23.57 37.54
C GLY A 30 7.46 -24.13 38.13
N TYR A 31 7.28 -25.17 38.94
CA TYR A 31 8.34 -25.88 39.66
C TYR A 31 9.54 -26.23 38.76
N PHE A 32 9.29 -26.66 37.51
CA PHE A 32 10.33 -27.03 36.54
C PHE A 32 11.09 -25.87 35.90
N GLY A 33 10.49 -24.67 35.82
CA GLY A 33 11.16 -23.48 35.31
C GLY A 33 12.35 -23.03 36.15
N LYS A 34 12.44 -23.49 37.41
CA LYS A 34 13.61 -23.28 38.28
C LYS A 34 14.78 -24.24 38.00
N PHE A 35 14.52 -25.39 37.37
CA PHE A 35 15.52 -26.44 37.15
C PHE A 35 16.09 -26.45 35.73
N VAL A 36 15.39 -25.82 34.77
CA VAL A 36 15.86 -25.67 33.39
C VAL A 36 15.86 -24.17 33.04
N PRO A 37 16.97 -23.45 33.31
CA PRO A 37 17.05 -22.03 33.02
C PRO A 37 17.07 -21.78 31.51
N ARG A 38 16.55 -20.63 31.12
CA ARG A 38 16.78 -20.09 29.77
C ARG A 38 18.28 -19.95 29.54
N ARG A 39 18.71 -20.18 28.30
CA ARG A 39 20.09 -19.96 27.89
C ARG A 39 20.45 -18.47 27.99
N GLY A 40 21.60 -18.17 28.60
CA GLY A 40 22.14 -16.81 28.68
C GLY A 40 23.06 -16.46 27.50
N ASP A 41 23.63 -17.46 26.83
CA ASP A 41 24.58 -17.31 25.74
C ASP A 41 23.90 -16.99 24.39
N ILE A 42 22.67 -17.48 24.16
CA ILE A 42 21.89 -17.21 22.96
C ILE A 42 20.63 -16.42 23.32
N SER A 43 20.47 -15.25 22.70
CA SER A 43 19.34 -14.35 22.89
C SER A 43 19.20 -13.43 21.68
N GLU A 44 18.25 -12.49 21.74
CA GLU A 44 18.07 -11.49 20.69
C GLU A 44 19.37 -10.73 20.41
N GLY A 45 19.91 -10.88 19.20
CA GLY A 45 21.17 -10.27 18.77
C GLY A 45 22.44 -11.00 19.21
N SER A 46 22.33 -12.09 20.00
CA SER A 46 23.45 -12.94 20.40
C SER A 46 23.29 -14.35 19.82
N GLU A 47 24.23 -14.75 18.96
CA GLU A 47 24.18 -16.02 18.23
C GLU A 47 25.52 -16.76 18.27
N GLN A 48 25.47 -18.07 18.06
CA GLN A 48 26.65 -18.92 17.96
C GLN A 48 27.58 -18.46 16.82
N ALA A 49 28.90 -18.58 17.05
CA ALA A 49 29.91 -18.23 16.06
C ALA A 49 29.67 -18.93 14.70
N GLY A 50 29.78 -18.17 13.62
CA GLY A 50 29.52 -18.63 12.25
C GLY A 50 28.11 -18.38 11.73
N TYR A 51 27.17 -17.98 12.60
CA TYR A 51 25.77 -17.76 12.24
C TYR A 51 25.31 -16.33 12.56
N LEU A 52 24.22 -15.93 11.90
CA LEU A 52 23.50 -14.69 12.13
C LEU A 52 22.01 -15.00 12.33
N GLN A 53 21.34 -14.18 13.14
CA GLN A 53 19.90 -14.23 13.30
C GLN A 53 19.25 -13.34 12.24
N ASP A 54 18.16 -13.82 11.63
CA ASP A 54 17.30 -12.99 10.79
C ASP A 54 16.05 -12.59 11.59
N PRO A 55 16.03 -11.40 12.21
CA PRO A 55 14.95 -11.02 13.11
C PRO A 55 13.64 -10.69 12.37
N ARG A 56 13.64 -10.69 11.02
CA ARG A 56 12.44 -10.44 10.21
C ARG A 56 11.42 -11.59 10.27
N TYR A 57 11.83 -12.73 10.82
CA TYR A 57 11.02 -13.92 11.07
C TYR A 57 10.72 -14.04 12.57
N PHE A 58 9.96 -15.07 12.96
CA PHE A 58 9.70 -15.38 14.35
C PHE A 58 11.01 -15.49 15.12
N MET A 59 11.09 -14.71 16.19
CA MET A 59 12.20 -14.69 17.14
C MET A 59 11.62 -14.51 18.52
N GLY A 60 11.69 -15.56 19.33
CA GLY A 60 11.02 -15.56 20.62
C GLY A 60 11.19 -16.87 21.38
N TYR A 61 10.63 -16.90 22.58
CA TYR A 61 10.62 -18.11 23.40
C TYR A 61 9.40 -18.95 23.09
N ALA A 62 9.60 -20.27 23.01
CA ALA A 62 8.55 -21.26 22.85
C ALA A 62 8.84 -22.48 23.72
N ASP A 63 7.90 -23.41 23.80
CA ASP A 63 8.08 -24.70 24.48
C ASP A 63 8.15 -25.82 23.44
N VAL A 64 9.34 -26.15 22.95
CA VAL A 64 9.55 -27.30 22.06
C VAL A 64 9.95 -28.55 22.85
N GLN A 65 10.42 -28.39 24.08
CA GLN A 65 10.80 -29.50 24.96
C GLN A 65 9.64 -30.12 25.75
N ARG A 66 8.45 -29.52 25.74
CA ARG A 66 7.26 -29.94 26.51
C ARG A 66 7.46 -29.81 28.02
N LEU A 67 8.10 -28.72 28.44
CA LEU A 67 8.36 -28.41 29.86
C LEU A 67 7.16 -27.73 30.55
N GLY A 68 6.16 -27.30 29.78
CA GLY A 68 5.02 -26.52 30.23
C GLY A 68 5.30 -25.01 30.33
N PHE A 69 6.46 -24.55 29.86
CA PHE A 69 6.90 -23.15 29.91
C PHE A 69 7.72 -22.77 28.68
N GLU A 70 7.53 -21.54 28.19
CA GLU A 70 8.25 -21.00 27.04
C GLU A 70 9.69 -20.59 27.42
N HIS A 71 10.62 -21.54 27.34
CA HIS A 71 12.02 -21.36 27.71
C HIS A 71 13.01 -21.59 26.56
N ASP A 72 12.57 -22.23 25.47
CA ASP A 72 13.41 -22.50 24.30
C ASP A 72 13.45 -21.28 23.39
N PHE A 73 14.64 -20.76 23.07
CA PHE A 73 14.76 -19.58 22.23
C PHE A 73 14.80 -19.98 20.75
N CYS A 74 13.69 -19.75 20.05
CA CYS A 74 13.51 -20.12 18.65
C CYS A 74 13.65 -18.90 17.74
N ARG A 75 14.40 -19.06 16.65
CA ARG A 75 14.70 -18.00 15.70
C ARG A 75 15.09 -18.52 14.32
N MET A 76 14.97 -17.66 13.31
CA MET A 76 15.56 -17.92 11.99
C MET A 76 17.06 -17.64 12.02
N VAL A 77 17.85 -18.60 11.54
CA VAL A 77 19.31 -18.56 11.54
C VAL A 77 19.83 -18.69 10.11
N GLU A 78 20.85 -17.92 9.77
CA GLU A 78 21.55 -18.00 8.49
C GLU A 78 23.06 -18.16 8.71
N SER A 79 23.71 -18.87 7.79
CA SER A 79 25.17 -18.99 7.80
C SER A 79 25.82 -17.69 7.32
N LYS A 80 26.88 -17.24 8.00
CA LYS A 80 27.67 -16.06 7.55
C LYS A 80 28.32 -16.27 6.18
N SER A 81 28.53 -17.52 5.78
CA SER A 81 29.16 -17.86 4.49
C SER A 81 28.17 -18.10 3.35
N ASP A 82 26.89 -18.35 3.66
CA ASP A 82 25.90 -18.77 2.68
C ASP A 82 24.48 -18.38 3.13
N GLU A 83 23.94 -17.32 2.53
CA GLU A 83 22.59 -16.82 2.80
C GLU A 83 21.49 -17.84 2.43
N THR A 84 21.77 -18.78 1.52
CA THR A 84 20.81 -19.83 1.12
C THR A 84 20.75 -20.98 2.12
N ALA A 85 21.72 -21.07 3.03
CA ALA A 85 21.72 -21.98 4.17
C ALA A 85 20.94 -21.42 5.37
N LYS A 86 19.76 -20.85 5.10
CA LYS A 86 18.84 -20.31 6.12
C LYS A 86 17.92 -21.42 6.64
N PHE A 87 17.70 -21.49 7.95
CA PHE A 87 16.85 -22.49 8.60
C PHE A 87 16.29 -21.98 9.92
N PHE A 88 15.19 -22.57 10.38
CA PHE A 88 14.62 -22.24 11.69
C PHE A 88 15.22 -23.15 12.76
N ALA A 89 15.64 -22.58 13.90
CA ALA A 89 16.27 -23.34 14.96
C ALA A 89 15.88 -22.85 16.35
N CYS A 90 15.81 -23.79 17.30
CA CYS A 90 15.56 -23.50 18.71
C CYS A 90 16.77 -23.86 19.56
N ALA A 91 17.26 -22.89 20.33
CA ALA A 91 18.26 -23.12 21.35
C ALA A 91 17.54 -23.63 22.61
N LEU A 92 17.66 -24.94 22.86
CA LEU A 92 16.92 -25.62 23.93
C LEU A 92 17.34 -25.15 25.32
N ALA A 93 16.40 -25.00 26.23
CA ALA A 93 16.68 -24.60 27.60
C ALA A 93 17.58 -25.62 28.32
N GLY A 94 18.43 -25.14 29.25
CA GLY A 94 19.40 -25.99 29.96
C GLY A 94 20.56 -26.55 29.12
N THR A 95 20.69 -26.17 27.84
CA THR A 95 21.79 -26.59 26.94
C THR A 95 22.85 -25.49 26.74
N GLU A 96 23.11 -24.69 27.76
CA GLU A 96 24.07 -23.58 27.70
C GLU A 96 25.48 -24.06 27.29
N ASN A 97 26.16 -23.29 26.43
CA ASN A 97 27.45 -23.65 25.81
C ASN A 97 27.43 -24.90 24.91
N LEU A 98 26.26 -25.51 24.65
CA LEU A 98 26.08 -26.54 23.64
C LEU A 98 25.62 -25.94 22.30
N ASN A 99 25.68 -26.75 21.25
CA ASN A 99 25.31 -26.34 19.90
C ASN A 99 23.86 -25.83 19.86
N SER A 100 23.67 -24.55 19.53
CA SER A 100 22.38 -23.83 19.55
C SER A 100 21.51 -24.07 18.32
N ILE A 101 22.03 -24.82 17.35
CA ILE A 101 21.40 -25.14 16.06
C ILE A 101 21.13 -26.64 15.91
N SER A 102 21.24 -27.43 16.98
CA SER A 102 20.98 -28.87 16.95
C SER A 102 19.50 -29.16 16.67
N PHE A 103 18.59 -28.44 17.31
CA PHE A 103 17.16 -28.54 17.09
C PHE A 103 16.72 -27.56 16.00
N ARG A 104 16.57 -28.04 14.76
CA ARG A 104 16.32 -27.19 13.59
C ARG A 104 15.43 -27.84 12.55
N THR A 105 14.93 -27.03 11.63
CA THR A 105 14.33 -27.49 10.38
C THR A 105 15.40 -27.77 9.33
N ASN A 106 14.98 -28.37 8.21
CA ASN A 106 15.75 -28.34 6.96
C ASN A 106 16.08 -26.90 6.54
N THR A 107 17.09 -26.75 5.68
CA THR A 107 17.44 -25.43 5.12
C THR A 107 16.52 -25.03 3.98
N VAL A 108 16.52 -23.75 3.60
CA VAL A 108 15.81 -23.24 2.41
C VAL A 108 16.25 -23.99 1.14
N ARG A 109 17.56 -24.29 1.01
CA ARG A 109 18.08 -25.11 -0.08
C ARG A 109 17.48 -26.52 -0.10
N ASP A 110 17.20 -27.08 1.08
CA ASP A 110 16.66 -28.43 1.26
C ASP A 110 15.11 -28.46 1.32
N GLY A 111 14.45 -27.40 0.85
CA GLY A 111 12.99 -27.36 0.67
C GLY A 111 12.21 -26.63 1.77
N LEU A 112 12.88 -25.91 2.68
CA LEU A 112 12.18 -25.06 3.64
C LEU A 112 11.55 -23.83 2.95
N HIS A 113 10.23 -23.74 2.95
CA HIS A 113 9.51 -22.57 2.44
C HIS A 113 9.30 -21.50 3.52
N LEU A 114 9.81 -20.29 3.30
CA LEU A 114 9.68 -19.19 4.25
C LEU A 114 8.45 -18.33 3.96
N SER A 115 7.92 -17.72 5.01
CA SER A 115 6.92 -16.65 4.94
C SER A 115 7.18 -15.67 6.09
N ARG A 116 6.91 -14.39 5.86
CA ARG A 116 7.06 -13.33 6.87
C ARG A 116 5.99 -13.37 7.96
N ASP A 117 4.91 -14.11 7.71
CA ASP A 117 3.84 -14.34 8.66
C ASP A 117 4.00 -15.73 9.27
N ASP A 118 5.04 -15.85 10.09
CA ASP A 118 5.39 -17.03 10.84
C ASP A 118 5.15 -16.84 12.35
N TYR A 119 4.88 -17.94 13.03
CA TYR A 119 4.54 -17.97 14.44
C TYR A 119 4.82 -19.35 15.04
N MET A 120 4.82 -19.45 16.37
CA MET A 120 4.88 -20.74 17.05
C MET A 120 3.61 -20.98 17.87
N ARG A 121 3.11 -22.22 17.83
CA ARG A 121 1.91 -22.63 18.58
C ARG A 121 1.88 -24.13 18.80
N ASP A 122 1.34 -24.56 19.93
CA ASP A 122 0.99 -25.97 20.15
C ASP A 122 -0.29 -26.31 19.40
N ILE A 123 -0.15 -26.92 18.22
CA ILE A 123 -1.27 -27.27 17.34
C ILE A 123 -1.91 -28.62 17.70
N GLU A 124 -1.22 -29.48 18.46
CA GLU A 124 -1.72 -30.81 18.83
C GLU A 124 -2.27 -30.86 20.26
N GLY A 125 -2.15 -29.78 21.03
CA GLY A 125 -2.56 -29.70 22.43
C GLY A 125 -1.73 -30.61 23.34
N LYS A 126 -0.50 -30.97 22.92
CA LYS A 126 0.38 -31.88 23.66
C LYS A 126 1.38 -31.14 24.54
N GLY A 127 1.36 -29.82 24.56
CA GLY A 127 2.32 -28.95 25.24
C GLY A 127 3.60 -28.73 24.44
N ARG A 128 3.59 -28.93 23.12
CA ARG A 128 4.78 -28.74 22.27
C ARG A 128 4.49 -27.81 21.11
N ALA A 129 5.20 -26.70 21.04
CA ALA A 129 5.04 -25.69 20.01
C ALA A 129 5.60 -26.17 18.67
N ALA A 130 4.77 -26.09 17.62
CA ALA A 130 5.15 -26.26 16.23
C ALA A 130 5.53 -24.89 15.63
N TYR A 131 6.38 -24.92 14.60
CA TYR A 131 6.73 -23.72 13.83
C TYR A 131 5.79 -23.60 12.63
N CYS A 132 4.96 -22.56 12.62
CA CYS A 132 3.87 -22.37 11.68
C CYS A 132 4.09 -21.14 10.80
N ARG A 133 3.58 -21.18 9.56
CA ARG A 133 3.64 -20.05 8.63
C ARG A 133 2.58 -20.13 7.53
N ILE A 134 2.21 -19.00 6.96
CA ILE A 134 1.25 -18.95 5.85
C ILE A 134 1.93 -19.37 4.55
N LEU A 135 1.52 -20.49 3.95
CA LEU A 135 2.06 -21.07 2.72
C LEU A 135 0.96 -21.47 1.74
N LYS A 136 1.29 -21.60 0.45
CA LYS A 136 0.39 -22.23 -0.54
C LYS A 136 0.37 -23.74 -0.31
N GLY A 137 -0.80 -24.29 0.01
CA GLY A 137 -1.04 -25.72 0.11
C GLY A 137 -1.09 -26.41 -1.26
N LYS A 138 -1.29 -27.73 -1.27
CA LYS A 138 -1.36 -28.55 -2.50
C LYS A 138 -2.49 -28.13 -3.45
N SER A 139 -3.56 -27.54 -2.93
CA SER A 139 -4.68 -26.99 -3.71
C SER A 139 -4.40 -25.61 -4.31
N GLY A 140 -3.25 -25.00 -4.00
CA GLY A 140 -2.91 -23.63 -4.37
C GLY A 140 -3.51 -22.55 -3.46
N ALA A 141 -4.36 -22.92 -2.49
CA ALA A 141 -4.89 -22.00 -1.49
C ALA A 141 -3.86 -21.75 -0.38
N TYR A 142 -3.86 -20.54 0.19
CA TYR A 142 -3.03 -20.21 1.34
C TYR A 142 -3.58 -20.85 2.61
N GLN A 143 -2.71 -21.53 3.35
CA GLN A 143 -3.03 -22.26 4.58
C GLN A 143 -1.93 -22.04 5.63
N PRO A 144 -2.28 -22.06 6.92
CA PRO A 144 -1.29 -22.05 7.99
C PRO A 144 -0.68 -23.45 8.12
N LEU A 145 0.53 -23.63 7.58
CA LEU A 145 1.25 -24.89 7.57
C LEU A 145 2.38 -24.87 8.59
N CYS A 146 2.52 -25.95 9.35
CA CYS A 146 3.43 -26.05 10.47
C CYS A 146 4.35 -27.26 10.37
N ASN A 147 5.61 -27.05 10.75
CA ASN A 147 6.55 -28.12 11.08
C ASN A 147 6.37 -28.48 12.55
N ARG A 148 5.94 -29.72 12.81
CA ARG A 148 5.78 -30.22 14.18
C ARG A 148 7.14 -30.35 14.85
N ALA A 149 7.23 -30.01 16.13
CA ALA A 149 8.44 -30.30 16.88
C ALA A 149 8.45 -31.79 17.31
N MET A 150 9.45 -32.53 16.88
CA MET A 150 9.73 -33.90 17.33
C MET A 150 10.68 -33.85 18.53
N ASP A 151 11.19 -35.00 18.97
CA ASP A 151 12.05 -35.05 20.16
C ASP A 151 13.45 -34.48 19.91
N THR A 152 13.93 -34.53 18.67
CA THR A 152 15.30 -34.11 18.31
C THR A 152 15.34 -32.98 17.28
N GLU A 153 14.31 -32.84 16.45
CA GLU A 153 14.26 -31.86 15.36
C GLU A 153 12.82 -31.51 14.98
N PHE A 154 12.65 -30.61 14.01
CA PHE A 154 11.34 -30.36 13.43
C PHE A 154 11.03 -31.37 12.33
N ASP A 155 9.78 -31.83 12.31
CA ASP A 155 9.24 -32.71 11.28
C ASP A 155 9.33 -32.03 9.90
N THR A 156 9.57 -32.83 8.87
CA THR A 156 9.63 -32.37 7.48
C THR A 156 8.23 -32.30 6.86
N GLU A 157 7.30 -33.11 7.34
CA GLU A 157 5.91 -33.07 6.87
C GLU A 157 5.16 -31.89 7.49
N LEU A 158 4.49 -31.12 6.63
CA LEU A 158 3.70 -29.97 7.04
C LEU A 158 2.29 -30.40 7.45
N VAL A 159 1.87 -29.94 8.62
CA VAL A 159 0.52 -30.14 9.16
C VAL A 159 -0.22 -28.80 9.18
N ILE A 160 -1.52 -28.82 8.93
CA ILE A 160 -2.37 -27.61 8.96
C ILE A 160 -2.71 -27.25 10.41
N ASP A 161 -2.51 -25.99 10.78
CA ASP A 161 -3.09 -25.42 12.01
C ASP A 161 -4.58 -25.16 11.78
N THR A 162 -5.43 -25.88 12.51
CA THR A 162 -6.89 -25.75 12.37
C THR A 162 -7.46 -24.53 13.11
N GLU A 163 -6.70 -23.95 14.04
CA GLU A 163 -7.15 -22.83 14.88
C GLU A 163 -6.07 -21.74 15.01
N PRO A 164 -5.58 -21.19 13.89
CA PRO A 164 -4.50 -20.21 13.94
C PRO A 164 -4.90 -18.97 14.75
N PRO A 165 -3.93 -18.21 15.31
CA PRO A 165 -4.19 -16.97 16.02
C PRO A 165 -5.05 -15.97 15.20
N ALA A 166 -5.82 -15.11 15.88
CA ALA A 166 -6.80 -14.24 15.22
C ALA A 166 -6.17 -13.26 14.20
N ASP A 167 -4.95 -12.81 14.47
CA ASP A 167 -4.17 -12.00 13.53
C ASP A 167 -3.78 -12.81 12.29
N ILE A 168 -3.34 -14.06 12.45
CA ILE A 168 -3.05 -14.98 11.34
C ILE A 168 -4.32 -15.30 10.53
N GLN A 169 -5.47 -15.50 11.18
CA GLN A 169 -6.76 -15.67 10.48
C GLN A 169 -7.07 -14.47 9.58
N THR A 170 -6.87 -13.25 10.10
CA THR A 170 -7.07 -12.01 9.34
C THR A 170 -6.12 -11.95 8.14
N LEU A 171 -4.85 -12.32 8.33
CA LEU A 171 -3.87 -12.35 7.25
C LEU A 171 -4.21 -13.41 6.20
N LEU A 172 -4.69 -14.60 6.59
CA LEU A 172 -5.15 -15.63 5.65
C LEU A 172 -6.27 -15.11 4.74
N HIS A 173 -7.22 -14.36 5.28
CA HIS A 173 -8.25 -13.70 4.47
C HIS A 173 -7.65 -12.68 3.50
N PHE A 174 -6.58 -11.98 3.88
CA PHE A 174 -5.89 -11.04 3.00
C PHE A 174 -5.11 -11.72 1.88
N TYR A 175 -4.57 -12.91 2.14
CA TYR A 175 -3.89 -13.74 1.14
C TYR A 175 -4.85 -14.37 0.12
N GLU A 176 -6.12 -14.53 0.47
CA GLU A 176 -7.11 -15.15 -0.39
C GLU A 176 -7.29 -14.36 -1.70
N GLY A 177 -6.95 -14.99 -2.82
CA GLY A 177 -7.03 -14.37 -4.14
C GLY A 177 -6.02 -13.24 -4.38
N CYS A 178 -5.05 -13.03 -3.49
CA CYS A 178 -4.03 -12.01 -3.67
C CYS A 178 -3.01 -12.42 -4.73
N VAL A 179 -2.67 -11.50 -5.64
CA VAL A 179 -1.69 -11.74 -6.72
C VAL A 179 -0.33 -11.11 -6.46
N PHE A 180 -0.30 -10.00 -5.73
CA PHE A 180 0.91 -9.37 -5.20
C PHE A 180 0.54 -8.57 -3.96
N TRP A 181 1.44 -8.51 -2.99
CA TRP A 181 1.24 -7.77 -1.76
C TRP A 181 2.55 -7.15 -1.26
N TYR A 182 2.60 -5.82 -1.28
CA TYR A 182 3.70 -5.03 -0.73
C TYR A 182 3.24 -4.26 0.49
N ARG A 183 3.75 -4.61 1.67
CA ARG A 183 3.40 -3.92 2.92
C ARG A 183 4.13 -2.60 3.09
N PHE A 184 5.37 -2.50 2.59
CA PHE A 184 6.23 -1.33 2.77
C PHE A 184 6.42 -0.90 4.22
N ARG A 185 6.54 -1.86 5.15
CA ARG A 185 6.70 -1.57 6.59
C ARG A 185 8.06 -1.93 7.14
N ASP A 186 8.60 -3.05 6.69
CA ASP A 186 9.80 -3.74 7.17
C ASP A 186 10.69 -4.17 6.01
N ASP A 187 10.11 -4.43 4.84
CA ASP A 187 10.85 -4.73 3.62
C ASP A 187 10.10 -4.25 2.35
N MET A 188 10.70 -4.54 1.20
CA MET A 188 10.19 -4.19 -0.13
C MET A 188 9.91 -5.42 -1.00
N ILE A 189 9.63 -6.57 -0.37
CA ILE A 189 9.35 -7.82 -1.08
C ILE A 189 7.85 -8.00 -1.30
N ASP A 190 7.51 -8.82 -2.30
CA ASP A 190 6.15 -9.29 -2.49
C ASP A 190 5.88 -10.47 -1.55
N TYR A 191 4.92 -10.32 -0.65
CA TYR A 191 4.53 -11.35 0.32
C TYR A 191 3.85 -12.56 -0.32
N VAL A 192 3.36 -12.42 -1.56
CA VAL A 192 2.81 -13.52 -2.38
C VAL A 192 3.92 -14.21 -3.19
N ASN A 193 5.08 -13.56 -3.34
CA ASN A 193 6.27 -13.98 -4.07
C ASN A 193 6.01 -14.25 -5.58
N ASN A 194 5.17 -13.44 -6.21
CA ASN A 194 4.91 -13.51 -7.66
C ASN A 194 5.62 -12.39 -8.43
N THR A 195 5.95 -11.28 -7.75
CA THR A 195 6.47 -10.06 -8.38
C THR A 195 7.76 -9.57 -7.73
N LYS A 196 8.55 -8.85 -8.52
CA LYS A 196 9.83 -8.23 -8.16
C LYS A 196 9.75 -6.73 -8.37
N LEU A 197 10.58 -6.02 -7.61
CA LEU A 197 10.52 -4.58 -7.51
C LEU A 197 11.91 -3.99 -7.78
N LEU A 198 11.96 -2.99 -8.66
CA LEU A 198 13.14 -2.17 -8.92
C LEU A 198 12.94 -0.78 -8.34
N THR A 199 13.86 -0.36 -7.48
CA THR A 199 13.86 0.94 -6.82
C THR A 199 14.73 1.94 -7.57
N VAL A 200 14.23 3.15 -7.79
CA VAL A 200 14.99 4.26 -8.42
C VAL A 200 15.07 5.45 -7.46
N GLY A 201 16.14 6.24 -7.53
CA GLY A 201 16.35 7.41 -6.67
C GLY A 201 16.72 7.07 -5.22
N GLY A 202 17.26 5.86 -4.98
CA GLY A 202 17.69 5.41 -3.65
C GLY A 202 16.55 5.22 -2.65
N ILE A 203 15.32 5.04 -3.14
CA ILE A 203 14.14 4.80 -2.30
C ILE A 203 14.27 3.45 -1.56
N LYS A 204 14.04 3.47 -0.24
CA LYS A 204 14.18 2.31 0.65
C LYS A 204 13.19 2.39 1.81
N VAL A 205 12.84 1.23 2.36
CA VAL A 205 12.14 1.11 3.65
C VAL A 205 13.19 0.80 4.73
N PRO A 206 13.10 1.36 5.94
CA PRO A 206 13.95 0.93 7.04
C PRO A 206 13.69 -0.54 7.36
N GLU A 207 14.70 -1.38 7.20
CA GLU A 207 14.64 -2.82 7.50
C GLU A 207 14.67 -3.07 9.00
N LYS A 208 13.60 -2.67 9.70
CA LYS A 208 13.35 -3.04 11.08
C LYS A 208 12.42 -4.25 11.09
N PRO A 209 12.72 -5.31 11.86
CA PRO A 209 11.85 -6.48 11.95
C PRO A 209 10.49 -6.14 12.56
N ASN A 210 9.41 -6.53 11.88
CA ASN A 210 8.01 -6.48 12.33
C ASN A 210 7.66 -5.26 13.20
N PRO A 211 7.89 -4.03 12.73
CA PRO A 211 7.73 -2.87 13.56
C PRO A 211 6.23 -2.71 13.89
N PRO A 212 5.89 -2.39 15.16
CA PRO A 212 4.49 -2.24 15.54
C PRO A 212 3.81 -1.10 14.78
N LEU A 213 4.60 -0.07 14.43
CA LEU A 213 4.19 1.11 13.70
C LEU A 213 5.07 1.30 12.46
N THR A 214 4.52 1.90 11.41
CA THR A 214 5.25 2.22 10.19
C THR A 214 4.82 3.55 9.59
N GLU A 215 5.71 4.14 8.79
CA GLU A 215 5.41 5.32 7.99
C GLU A 215 5.20 4.99 6.50
N GLY A 216 5.31 3.72 6.11
CA GLY A 216 5.25 3.32 4.70
C GLY A 216 6.51 3.65 3.91
N LEU A 217 6.42 3.46 2.59
CA LEU A 217 7.44 3.83 1.60
C LEU A 217 7.31 5.31 1.25
N LYS A 218 8.37 6.10 1.46
CA LYS A 218 8.39 7.56 1.21
C LYS A 218 8.96 7.91 -0.16
N PHE A 219 8.26 8.77 -0.88
CA PHE A 219 8.64 9.30 -2.20
C PHE A 219 8.91 10.80 -2.10
N ASN A 220 10.04 11.25 -2.65
CA ASN A 220 10.47 12.65 -2.59
C ASN A 220 9.84 13.57 -3.65
N GLY A 221 9.18 13.03 -4.68
CA GLY A 221 8.62 13.79 -5.80
C GLY A 221 9.63 14.35 -6.79
N MET A 222 10.90 13.92 -6.77
CA MET A 222 11.97 14.47 -7.61
C MET A 222 12.58 13.44 -8.56
N ASP A 223 13.03 12.30 -8.03
CA ASP A 223 13.72 11.24 -8.78
C ASP A 223 13.37 9.82 -8.29
N GLN A 224 12.51 9.72 -7.27
CA GLN A 224 12.14 8.45 -6.66
C GLN A 224 10.86 7.88 -7.26
N PHE A 225 10.96 6.63 -7.71
CA PHE A 225 9.82 5.81 -8.11
C PHE A 225 10.19 4.33 -8.02
N VAL A 226 9.18 3.49 -8.14
CA VAL A 226 9.31 2.04 -8.11
C VAL A 226 8.78 1.46 -9.40
N ARG A 227 9.46 0.46 -9.96
CA ARG A 227 8.97 -0.36 -11.07
C ARG A 227 8.70 -1.78 -10.61
N LEU A 228 7.62 -2.37 -11.09
CA LEU A 228 7.15 -3.71 -10.74
C LEU A 228 7.16 -4.61 -11.98
N GLY A 229 7.43 -5.89 -11.79
CA GLY A 229 7.29 -6.92 -12.82
C GLY A 229 7.33 -8.33 -12.26
N ASP A 230 6.93 -9.32 -13.05
CA ASP A 230 6.93 -10.73 -12.68
C ASP A 230 8.04 -11.56 -13.34
N ASN A 231 8.76 -10.96 -14.30
CA ASN A 231 9.89 -11.57 -14.98
C ASN A 231 11.21 -10.80 -14.72
N VAL A 232 12.31 -11.27 -15.32
CA VAL A 232 13.65 -10.66 -15.19
C VAL A 232 13.71 -9.27 -15.83
N GLU A 233 12.89 -9.02 -16.85
CA GLU A 233 12.82 -7.76 -17.61
C GLU A 233 11.88 -6.72 -16.96
N LEU A 234 11.26 -7.08 -15.83
CA LEU A 234 10.29 -6.29 -15.08
C LEU A 234 9.05 -5.92 -15.91
N GLU A 235 8.51 -6.91 -16.62
CA GLU A 235 7.20 -6.86 -17.24
C GLU A 235 6.19 -7.61 -16.37
N LEU A 236 4.92 -7.20 -16.40
CA LEU A 236 3.81 -7.90 -15.75
C LEU A 236 2.98 -8.65 -16.80
N GLY A 237 2.68 -9.92 -16.57
CA GLY A 237 1.78 -10.71 -17.41
C GLY A 237 2.11 -12.20 -17.47
N SER A 238 3.33 -12.60 -17.09
CA SER A 238 3.79 -14.00 -17.14
C SER A 238 3.21 -14.82 -15.99
N ILE A 239 3.30 -14.28 -14.77
CA ILE A 239 2.82 -14.91 -13.53
C ILE A 239 1.54 -14.22 -13.06
N VAL A 240 1.47 -12.90 -13.18
CA VAL A 240 0.31 -12.10 -12.79
C VAL A 240 -0.44 -11.63 -14.05
N PRO A 241 -1.44 -12.39 -14.53
CA PRO A 241 -2.22 -11.98 -15.69
C PRO A 241 -3.14 -10.83 -15.31
N LEU A 242 -2.88 -9.63 -15.83
CA LEU A 242 -3.65 -8.44 -15.47
C LEU A 242 -5.12 -8.52 -15.87
N ARG A 243 -5.45 -9.32 -16.88
CA ARG A 243 -6.83 -9.70 -17.26
C ARG A 243 -7.64 -10.26 -16.09
N SER A 244 -6.96 -10.87 -15.12
CA SER A 244 -7.59 -11.44 -13.93
C SER A 244 -7.65 -10.45 -12.77
N LEU A 245 -6.99 -9.30 -12.85
CA LEU A 245 -6.93 -8.32 -11.77
C LEU A 245 -8.31 -7.68 -11.58
N ARG A 246 -8.98 -8.03 -10.49
CA ARG A 246 -10.34 -7.62 -10.15
C ARG A 246 -10.42 -6.62 -9.01
N ALA A 247 -9.36 -6.49 -8.22
CA ALA A 247 -9.28 -5.44 -7.22
C ALA A 247 -7.85 -4.94 -6.99
N LEU A 248 -7.76 -3.67 -6.58
CA LEU A 248 -6.54 -2.99 -6.15
C LEU A 248 -6.81 -2.27 -4.84
N MET A 249 -5.88 -2.38 -3.88
CA MET A 249 -5.92 -1.66 -2.62
C MET A 249 -4.60 -0.98 -2.32
N VAL A 250 -4.65 0.20 -1.70
CA VAL A 250 -3.47 0.95 -1.28
C VAL A 250 -3.83 1.95 -0.19
N TRP A 251 -2.93 2.13 0.78
CA TRP A 251 -2.90 3.32 1.61
C TRP A 251 -1.96 4.36 1.00
N VAL A 252 -2.46 5.59 0.88
CA VAL A 252 -1.70 6.71 0.34
C VAL A 252 -1.75 7.91 1.28
N TYR A 253 -0.63 8.63 1.36
CA TYR A 253 -0.49 9.90 2.05
C TYR A 253 0.18 10.88 1.11
N PHE A 254 -0.45 12.02 0.83
CA PHE A 254 0.16 13.07 0.01
C PHE A 254 0.81 14.14 0.89
N ASP A 255 2.13 14.30 0.77
CA ASP A 255 2.85 15.45 1.35
C ASP A 255 2.54 16.72 0.51
N GLU A 256 2.44 16.55 -0.80
CA GLU A 256 2.17 17.62 -1.76
C GLU A 256 1.44 17.08 -2.99
N PHE A 257 0.47 17.84 -3.51
CA PHE A 257 -0.19 17.52 -4.76
C PHE A 257 0.64 18.04 -5.94
N THR A 258 1.52 17.19 -6.44
CA THR A 258 2.26 17.42 -7.69
C THR A 258 1.33 17.21 -8.89
N ASN A 259 1.67 17.80 -10.03
CA ASN A 259 0.78 17.82 -11.20
C ASN A 259 0.52 16.40 -11.73
N ASN A 260 -0.75 15.98 -11.75
CA ASN A 260 -1.20 14.66 -12.22
C ASN A 260 -0.42 13.50 -11.56
N ALA A 261 -0.10 13.63 -10.28
CA ALA A 261 0.67 12.62 -9.56
C ALA A 261 -0.01 11.24 -9.64
N ARG A 262 0.74 10.23 -10.10
CA ARG A 262 0.26 8.85 -10.19
C ARG A 262 0.68 8.07 -8.96
N ILE A 263 -0.28 7.45 -8.30
CA ILE A 263 -0.04 6.46 -7.25
C ILE A 263 0.45 5.18 -7.94
N LEU A 264 -0.27 4.75 -8.97
CA LEU A 264 0.02 3.57 -9.77
C LEU A 264 -0.28 3.87 -11.24
N ASP A 265 0.64 3.48 -12.13
CA ASP A 265 0.47 3.55 -13.58
C ASP A 265 1.09 2.29 -14.21
N PHE A 266 0.25 1.34 -14.57
CA PHE A 266 0.67 0.09 -15.21
C PHE A 266 0.31 0.14 -16.68
N GLY A 267 1.30 0.16 -17.59
CA GLY A 267 1.05 0.26 -19.03
C GLY A 267 2.22 -0.20 -19.89
N ASN A 268 2.16 0.09 -21.20
CA ASN A 268 3.24 -0.12 -22.18
C ASN A 268 3.87 1.19 -22.69
N GLY A 269 3.37 2.32 -22.20
CA GLY A 269 3.74 3.63 -22.68
C GLY A 269 2.65 4.64 -22.37
N PRO A 270 2.80 5.90 -22.82
CA PRO A 270 1.70 6.84 -22.84
C PRO A 270 0.56 6.29 -23.70
N GLU A 271 -0.66 6.27 -23.15
CA GLU A 271 -1.93 5.85 -23.79
C GLU A 271 -2.00 4.37 -24.19
N ASP A 272 -0.92 3.62 -24.09
CA ASP A 272 -0.86 2.22 -24.45
C ASP A 272 -1.13 1.30 -23.24
N ASN A 273 -2.37 0.78 -23.20
CA ASN A 273 -2.79 -0.28 -22.28
C ASN A 273 -2.58 0.07 -20.79
N ASN A 274 -2.87 1.31 -20.41
CA ASN A 274 -2.65 1.80 -19.05
C ASN A 274 -3.81 1.50 -18.08
N ILE A 275 -3.45 1.08 -16.86
CA ILE A 275 -4.29 1.13 -15.67
C ILE A 275 -3.71 2.25 -14.80
N VAL A 276 -4.48 3.30 -14.59
CA VAL A 276 -3.99 4.52 -13.95
C VAL A 276 -4.79 4.80 -12.70
N LEU A 277 -4.09 5.01 -11.58
CA LEU A 277 -4.64 5.48 -10.31
C LEU A 277 -3.81 6.67 -9.84
N GLY A 278 -4.44 7.82 -9.63
CA GLY A 278 -3.73 9.02 -9.20
C GLY A 278 -4.67 10.17 -8.86
N ILE A 279 -4.13 11.38 -8.90
CA ILE A 279 -4.91 12.62 -8.74
C ILE A 279 -4.97 13.39 -10.05
N LEU A 280 -5.94 14.30 -10.14
CA LEU A 280 -6.07 15.23 -11.26
C LEU A 280 -5.44 16.59 -10.89
N GLY A 281 -4.58 17.11 -11.77
CA GLY A 281 -3.92 18.40 -11.61
C GLY A 281 -3.06 18.48 -10.34
N ARG A 282 -2.96 19.68 -9.75
CA ARG A 282 -2.25 19.95 -8.47
C ARG A 282 -3.22 20.03 -7.29
N GLY A 283 -4.23 19.17 -7.30
CA GLY A 283 -5.36 19.17 -6.36
C GLY A 283 -6.44 20.20 -6.69
N ASP A 284 -7.54 20.13 -5.95
CA ASP A 284 -8.76 20.88 -6.24
C ASP A 284 -8.59 22.35 -5.86
N ALA A 285 -8.90 23.26 -6.79
CA ALA A 285 -8.90 24.68 -6.48
C ALA A 285 -9.87 24.96 -5.33
N ASN A 286 -9.45 25.74 -4.33
CA ASN A 286 -10.36 26.23 -3.33
C ASN A 286 -11.44 27.05 -4.05
N VAL A 287 -12.73 26.74 -3.82
CA VAL A 287 -13.86 27.36 -4.53
C VAL A 287 -13.88 28.90 -4.38
N SER A 288 -13.19 29.45 -3.38
CA SER A 288 -12.93 30.90 -3.24
C SER A 288 -12.09 31.50 -4.37
N ASP A 289 -11.33 30.70 -5.11
CA ASP A 289 -10.48 31.11 -6.23
C ASP A 289 -11.15 30.80 -7.59
N ALA A 290 -12.29 30.10 -7.61
CA ALA A 290 -12.99 29.71 -8.84
C ALA A 290 -13.58 30.91 -9.61
N GLY A 291 -13.71 32.08 -8.96
CA GLY A 291 -14.03 33.34 -9.62
C GLY A 291 -12.93 33.85 -10.57
N ILE A 292 -11.73 33.25 -10.55
CA ILE A 292 -10.57 33.65 -11.36
C ILE A 292 -10.29 32.66 -12.51
N LEU A 293 -11.04 31.55 -12.61
CA LEU A 293 -10.84 30.51 -13.63
C LEU A 293 -11.37 30.88 -15.02
N ARG A 294 -12.09 32.01 -15.15
CA ARG A 294 -12.22 32.65 -16.45
C ARG A 294 -11.10 33.69 -16.54
N PRO A 295 -10.23 33.64 -17.55
CA PRO A 295 -9.44 34.82 -17.86
C PRO A 295 -10.43 35.98 -17.94
N PRO A 296 -10.22 37.10 -17.22
CA PRO A 296 -10.83 38.34 -17.65
C PRO A 296 -10.38 38.46 -19.11
N LEU A 297 -11.34 38.66 -20.02
CA LEU A 297 -11.02 38.94 -21.40
C LEU A 297 -9.90 39.99 -21.45
N LEU A 298 -9.11 39.99 -22.52
CA LEU A 298 -8.05 41.00 -22.71
C LEU A 298 -8.60 42.44 -22.67
N CYS A 299 -9.92 42.59 -22.73
CA CYS A 299 -10.71 43.78 -22.42
C CYS A 299 -11.23 43.64 -20.99
N GLY A 300 -11.05 44.64 -20.12
CA GLY A 300 -11.31 44.58 -18.67
C GLY A 300 -12.70 44.08 -18.24
N GLU A 301 -13.04 44.22 -16.96
CA GLU A 301 -14.33 43.81 -16.37
C GLU A 301 -15.57 44.56 -16.92
N GLU A 302 -15.49 45.13 -18.12
CA GLU A 302 -16.65 45.57 -18.86
C GLU A 302 -17.36 44.34 -19.41
N THR A 303 -18.41 43.95 -18.71
CA THR A 303 -19.53 43.19 -19.26
C THR A 303 -19.83 43.68 -20.69
N THR A 304 -19.99 42.77 -21.64
CA THR A 304 -20.57 43.09 -22.97
C THR A 304 -22.05 43.49 -22.88
N ILE A 305 -22.56 43.61 -21.65
CA ILE A 305 -23.88 44.08 -21.28
C ILE A 305 -23.67 45.52 -20.84
N PRO A 306 -24.10 46.51 -21.64
CA PRO A 306 -24.03 47.91 -21.22
C PRO A 306 -24.79 48.07 -19.91
N ASP A 307 -24.16 48.62 -18.87
CA ASP A 307 -24.83 48.95 -17.60
C ASP A 307 -25.70 50.22 -17.69
N GLY A 308 -25.98 50.68 -18.91
CA GLY A 308 -26.93 51.74 -19.22
C GLY A 308 -28.16 51.18 -19.95
N PRO A 309 -29.28 51.93 -20.02
CA PRO A 309 -30.48 51.48 -20.74
C PRO A 309 -30.15 51.17 -22.20
N SER A 310 -30.00 49.89 -22.53
CA SER A 310 -29.80 49.42 -23.89
C SER A 310 -31.16 49.38 -24.60
N GLY A 311 -31.53 50.51 -25.19
CA GLY A 311 -32.64 50.67 -26.12
C GLY A 311 -32.21 51.56 -27.28
N ALA A 312 -33.01 51.61 -28.35
CA ALA A 312 -32.80 52.57 -29.42
C ALA A 312 -32.71 53.98 -28.80
N GLN A 313 -31.52 54.59 -28.86
CA GLN A 313 -31.34 55.98 -28.48
C GLN A 313 -32.33 56.80 -29.33
N PRO A 314 -33.10 57.74 -28.75
CA PRO A 314 -33.97 58.60 -29.52
C PRO A 314 -33.11 59.44 -30.47
N CYS A 315 -32.93 58.94 -31.69
CA CYS A 315 -32.31 59.69 -32.76
C CYS A 315 -33.30 60.77 -33.20
N PRO A 316 -32.99 62.07 -33.03
CA PRO A 316 -33.81 63.11 -33.63
C PRO A 316 -33.89 62.86 -35.14
N VAL A 317 -35.10 62.97 -35.71
CA VAL A 317 -35.27 62.94 -37.17
C VAL A 317 -34.61 64.20 -37.71
N MET A 318 -33.43 64.03 -38.30
CA MET A 318 -32.67 65.11 -38.92
C MET A 318 -32.38 64.76 -40.37
N SER A 319 -32.24 65.80 -41.20
CA SER A 319 -31.88 65.61 -42.60
C SER A 319 -30.44 65.08 -42.73
N PRO A 320 -30.11 64.32 -43.79
CA PRO A 320 -28.73 63.92 -44.05
C PRO A 320 -27.74 65.11 -44.08
N GLN A 321 -28.21 66.28 -44.52
CA GLN A 321 -27.42 67.52 -44.58
C GLN A 321 -27.11 68.07 -43.18
N GLU A 322 -28.08 68.08 -42.26
CA GLU A 322 -27.85 68.50 -40.87
C GLU A 322 -26.97 67.52 -40.12
N LEU A 323 -27.20 66.20 -40.28
CA LEU A 323 -26.36 65.17 -39.66
C LEU A 323 -24.90 65.33 -40.07
N MET A 324 -24.65 65.65 -41.35
CA MET A 324 -23.30 65.88 -41.86
C MET A 324 -22.68 67.13 -41.23
N GLN A 325 -23.45 68.19 -40.95
CA GLN A 325 -22.94 69.41 -40.32
C GLN A 325 -22.69 69.27 -38.80
N THR A 326 -23.45 68.44 -38.10
CA THR A 326 -23.38 68.31 -36.64
C THR A 326 -22.50 67.17 -36.15
N THR A 327 -21.98 66.33 -37.05
CA THR A 327 -21.10 65.20 -36.70
C THR A 327 -19.66 65.47 -37.11
N SER A 328 -18.76 64.59 -36.69
CA SER A 328 -17.36 64.56 -37.13
C SER A 328 -17.18 64.34 -38.64
N ALA A 329 -18.27 64.13 -39.39
CA ALA A 329 -18.28 64.05 -40.85
C ALA A 329 -18.49 65.43 -41.54
N ASN A 330 -18.48 66.54 -40.79
CA ASN A 330 -18.65 67.88 -41.35
C ASN A 330 -17.45 68.32 -42.19
N THR A 331 -17.58 68.22 -43.51
CA THR A 331 -16.54 68.62 -44.46
C THR A 331 -16.29 70.13 -44.54
N ASN A 332 -17.15 70.96 -43.95
CA ASN A 332 -17.01 72.43 -43.97
C ASN A 332 -16.17 72.97 -42.79
N GLN A 333 -15.95 72.17 -41.74
CA GLN A 333 -15.00 72.44 -40.66
C GLN A 333 -13.87 71.42 -40.75
N PHE A 334 -12.95 71.63 -41.70
CA PHE A 334 -11.72 70.86 -41.77
C PHE A 334 -10.72 71.43 -40.77
N GLU A 335 -10.78 70.98 -39.53
CA GLU A 335 -9.65 71.08 -38.61
C GLU A 335 -8.76 69.86 -38.87
N CYS A 336 -7.53 70.11 -39.35
CA CYS A 336 -6.46 69.12 -39.21
C CYS A 336 -6.25 68.92 -37.71
N VAL A 337 -6.93 67.94 -37.15
CA VAL A 337 -6.48 67.34 -35.89
C VAL A 337 -5.20 66.63 -36.28
N ASP A 338 -4.06 67.27 -36.01
CA ASP A 338 -2.77 66.58 -36.03
C ASP A 338 -2.97 65.22 -35.37
N PHE A 339 -2.36 64.17 -35.92
CA PHE A 339 -2.41 62.83 -35.34
C PHE A 339 -1.76 62.87 -33.94
N GLU A 340 -2.51 63.27 -32.92
CA GLU A 340 -2.23 62.99 -31.51
C GLU A 340 -2.71 61.57 -31.17
N ASP A 341 -2.49 60.62 -32.08
CA ASP A 341 -2.35 59.23 -31.65
C ASP A 341 -0.97 59.11 -31.00
N THR A 342 -0.84 59.70 -29.81
CA THR A 342 0.22 59.25 -28.91
C THR A 342 -0.03 57.75 -28.73
N PRO A 343 0.94 56.88 -29.10
CA PRO A 343 0.74 55.45 -28.93
C PRO A 343 0.34 55.25 -27.48
N ARG A 344 -0.86 54.68 -27.26
CA ARG A 344 -1.40 54.42 -25.93
C ARG A 344 -0.23 53.85 -25.15
N ARG A 345 0.27 54.59 -24.13
CA ARG A 345 1.31 54.09 -23.23
C ARG A 345 0.64 52.99 -22.42
N LEU A 346 0.45 51.84 -23.07
CA LEU A 346 -0.01 50.64 -22.42
C LEU A 346 1.03 50.40 -21.33
N PRO A 347 0.60 50.22 -20.07
CA PRO A 347 1.52 49.79 -19.04
C PRO A 347 2.26 48.57 -19.60
N PRO A 348 3.60 48.49 -19.43
CA PRO A 348 4.35 47.36 -19.94
C PRO A 348 3.64 46.09 -19.50
N SER A 349 3.45 45.14 -20.43
CA SER A 349 2.78 43.88 -20.16
C SER A 349 3.51 43.21 -19.01
N ARG A 350 3.02 43.40 -17.79
CA ARG A 350 3.50 42.63 -16.65
C ARG A 350 3.01 41.23 -16.96
N VAL A 351 3.95 40.30 -17.15
CA VAL A 351 3.64 38.89 -16.91
C VAL A 351 2.95 38.90 -15.56
N ARG A 352 1.65 38.58 -15.52
CA ARG A 352 0.91 38.54 -14.26
C ARG A 352 1.79 37.75 -13.31
N ASP A 353 2.09 38.34 -12.14
CA ASP A 353 2.73 37.58 -11.07
C ASP A 353 1.97 36.27 -10.98
N LYS A 354 2.70 35.14 -11.13
CA LYS A 354 2.09 33.81 -11.06
C LYS A 354 1.14 33.84 -9.88
N THR A 355 -0.16 33.74 -10.14
CA THR A 355 -1.17 33.71 -9.09
C THR A 355 -0.70 32.60 -8.15
N ILE A 356 -0.27 32.98 -6.95
CA ILE A 356 0.18 32.02 -5.95
C ILE A 356 -1.11 31.33 -5.51
N HIS A 357 -1.51 30.31 -6.26
CA HIS A 357 -2.65 29.47 -5.91
C HIS A 357 -2.40 28.98 -4.49
N LYS A 358 -3.33 29.31 -3.59
CA LYS A 358 -3.27 28.75 -2.24
C LYS A 358 -3.24 27.23 -2.39
N PRO A 359 -2.36 26.53 -1.66
CA PRO A 359 -2.24 25.09 -1.80
C PRO A 359 -3.61 24.46 -1.55
N SER A 360 -4.03 23.61 -2.49
CA SER A 360 -5.26 22.83 -2.39
C SER A 360 -5.18 21.91 -1.16
N LYS A 361 -6.27 21.86 -0.39
CA LYS A 361 -6.36 21.00 0.80
C LYS A 361 -6.80 19.58 0.45
N LYS A 362 -7.47 19.43 -0.69
CA LYS A 362 -8.03 18.18 -1.18
C LYS A 362 -7.75 18.03 -2.67
N ALA A 363 -7.78 16.81 -3.16
CA ALA A 363 -7.63 16.48 -4.57
C ALA A 363 -8.70 15.49 -5.04
N THR A 364 -9.07 15.63 -6.31
CA THR A 364 -9.91 14.69 -7.05
C THR A 364 -9.13 13.40 -7.34
N LEU A 365 -9.68 12.26 -6.91
CA LEU A 365 -9.18 10.94 -7.27
C LEU A 365 -9.51 10.64 -8.74
N LEU A 366 -8.54 10.09 -9.46
CA LEU A 366 -8.66 9.68 -10.85
C LEU A 366 -8.32 8.19 -10.98
N TYR A 367 -9.22 7.42 -11.58
CA TYR A 367 -8.99 6.05 -12.01
C TYR A 367 -9.34 5.90 -13.49
N GLU A 368 -8.41 5.42 -14.30
CA GLU A 368 -8.60 5.25 -15.75
C GLU A 368 -8.12 3.90 -16.24
N ILE A 369 -8.77 3.43 -17.31
CA ILE A 369 -8.33 2.27 -18.07
C ILE A 369 -8.25 2.66 -19.54
N TRP A 370 -7.08 2.41 -20.11
CA TRP A 370 -6.73 2.61 -21.50
C TRP A 370 -6.48 1.26 -22.17
N GLU A 371 -6.88 1.14 -23.42
CA GLU A 371 -6.65 -0.03 -24.25
C GLU A 371 -6.40 0.43 -25.69
N ASN A 372 -5.29 0.00 -26.30
CA ASN A 372 -4.93 0.35 -27.67
C ASN A 372 -5.07 1.86 -27.97
N GLN A 373 -4.49 2.72 -27.13
CA GLN A 373 -4.55 4.20 -27.28
C GLN A 373 -5.94 4.81 -27.13
N GLN A 374 -6.93 4.05 -26.66
CA GLN A 374 -8.27 4.54 -26.38
C GLN A 374 -8.58 4.45 -24.90
N ARG A 375 -9.02 5.56 -24.31
CA ARG A 375 -9.56 5.58 -22.95
C ARG A 375 -10.93 4.88 -22.94
N LYS A 376 -11.00 3.70 -22.31
CA LYS A 376 -12.23 2.89 -22.20
C LYS A 376 -13.08 3.30 -21.00
N MET A 377 -12.43 3.70 -19.91
CA MET A 377 -13.10 4.08 -18.67
C MET A 377 -12.35 5.21 -17.96
N ARG A 378 -13.11 6.12 -17.37
CA ARG A 378 -12.61 7.20 -16.52
C ARG A 378 -13.56 7.43 -15.36
N ILE A 379 -13.05 7.28 -14.15
CA ILE A 379 -13.75 7.55 -12.90
C ILE A 379 -13.05 8.71 -12.21
N THR A 380 -13.81 9.74 -11.86
CA THR A 380 -13.31 10.92 -11.14
C THR A 380 -14.17 11.16 -9.90
N ILE A 381 -13.55 11.21 -8.73
CA ILE A 381 -14.25 11.44 -7.47
C ILE A 381 -13.66 12.70 -6.80
N PRO A 382 -14.39 13.82 -6.79
CA PRO A 382 -13.85 15.11 -6.35
C PRO A 382 -13.65 15.18 -4.82
N GLY A 383 -12.59 15.84 -4.38
CA GLY A 383 -12.39 16.20 -2.96
C GLY A 383 -12.23 15.04 -1.98
N VAL A 384 -11.87 13.85 -2.43
CA VAL A 384 -11.76 12.66 -1.57
C VAL A 384 -10.37 12.42 -1.00
N ILE A 385 -9.33 12.98 -1.61
CA ILE A 385 -7.95 12.82 -1.15
C ILE A 385 -7.53 14.07 -0.36
N PRO A 386 -7.44 14.03 0.97
CA PRO A 386 -6.90 15.10 1.79
C PRO A 386 -5.36 15.17 1.68
N LYS A 387 -4.83 16.39 1.84
CA LYS A 387 -3.40 16.62 1.97
C LYS A 387 -2.96 16.33 3.41
N ASN A 388 -1.77 15.76 3.59
CA ASN A 388 -1.18 15.45 4.89
C ASN A 388 -2.00 14.48 5.77
N GLU A 389 -2.81 13.64 5.17
CA GLU A 389 -3.61 12.63 5.87
C GLU A 389 -3.56 11.31 5.08
N TRP A 390 -3.62 10.20 5.82
CA TRP A 390 -3.66 8.87 5.23
C TRP A 390 -5.07 8.55 4.73
N VAL A 391 -5.16 8.05 3.50
CA VAL A 391 -6.40 7.52 2.92
C VAL A 391 -6.18 6.11 2.41
N HIS A 392 -7.11 5.23 2.75
CA HIS A 392 -7.22 3.91 2.14
C HIS A 392 -8.09 3.99 0.89
N ILE A 393 -7.58 3.53 -0.24
CA ILE A 393 -8.29 3.45 -1.52
C ILE A 393 -8.40 1.99 -1.89
N CYS A 394 -9.61 1.53 -2.15
CA CYS A 394 -9.87 0.20 -2.69
C CYS A 394 -10.76 0.31 -3.93
N ILE A 395 -10.32 -0.26 -5.05
CA ILE A 395 -11.11 -0.37 -6.27
C ILE A 395 -11.34 -1.85 -6.50
N THR A 396 -12.60 -2.29 -6.56
CA THR A 396 -12.95 -3.70 -6.75
C THR A 396 -14.11 -3.84 -7.72
N SER A 397 -14.11 -4.90 -8.51
CA SER A 397 -15.31 -5.34 -9.22
C SER A 397 -16.38 -5.83 -8.22
N LYS A 398 -17.65 -5.53 -8.52
CA LYS A 398 -18.83 -5.87 -7.71
C LYS A 398 -19.71 -6.93 -8.38
N SER A 399 -19.60 -7.10 -9.69
CA SER A 399 -20.27 -8.16 -10.44
C SER A 399 -19.26 -9.13 -11.06
N GLU A 400 -19.72 -10.35 -11.37
CA GLU A 400 -18.88 -11.45 -11.85
C GLU A 400 -18.51 -11.35 -13.34
N ASP A 401 -19.07 -10.38 -14.07
CA ASP A 401 -18.79 -10.18 -15.49
C ASP A 401 -17.26 -10.13 -15.73
N ALA A 402 -16.82 -10.89 -16.72
CA ALA A 402 -15.40 -11.09 -17.03
C ALA A 402 -14.77 -9.88 -17.75
N PHE A 403 -15.58 -9.01 -18.36
CA PHE A 403 -15.11 -7.91 -19.19
C PHE A 403 -15.66 -6.56 -18.73
N ARG A 404 -16.94 -6.52 -18.34
CA ARG A 404 -17.64 -5.29 -17.94
C ARG A 404 -18.31 -5.40 -16.57
N PRO A 405 -17.55 -5.70 -15.51
CA PRO A 405 -18.13 -5.71 -14.18
C PRO A 405 -18.45 -4.29 -13.71
N ASP A 406 -19.32 -4.19 -12.72
CA ASP A 406 -19.53 -2.95 -11.99
C ASP A 406 -18.30 -2.69 -11.13
N ILE A 407 -17.77 -1.46 -11.15
CA ILE A 407 -16.56 -1.09 -10.41
C ILE A 407 -16.96 -0.24 -9.21
N GLY A 408 -16.70 -0.74 -8.01
CA GLY A 408 -16.87 -0.02 -6.76
C GLY A 408 -15.55 0.62 -6.31
N VAL A 409 -15.59 1.90 -6.00
CA VAL A 409 -14.47 2.65 -5.40
C VAL A 409 -14.80 2.94 -3.95
N PHE A 410 -13.96 2.44 -3.05
CA PHE A 410 -14.07 2.58 -1.61
C PHE A 410 -12.97 3.50 -1.10
N ILE A 411 -13.36 4.44 -0.24
CA ILE A 411 -12.45 5.38 0.44
C ILE A 411 -12.62 5.15 1.94
N ASN A 412 -11.52 4.83 2.62
CA ASN A 412 -11.50 4.54 4.07
C ASN A 412 -12.51 3.46 4.52
N GLY A 413 -12.88 2.54 3.63
CA GLY A 413 -13.80 1.44 3.90
C GLY A 413 -15.26 1.71 3.52
N GLU A 414 -15.58 2.94 3.08
CA GLU A 414 -16.93 3.33 2.66
C GLU A 414 -17.00 3.41 1.14
N LEU A 415 -18.12 2.96 0.54
CA LEU A 415 -18.34 3.04 -0.90
C LEU A 415 -18.54 4.51 -1.30
N ALA A 416 -17.58 5.07 -2.03
CA ALA A 416 -17.60 6.46 -2.48
C ALA A 416 -18.24 6.62 -3.88
N PHE A 417 -18.04 5.63 -4.76
CA PHE A 417 -18.58 5.67 -6.12
C PHE A 417 -18.80 4.25 -6.65
N LEU A 418 -19.83 4.08 -7.48
CA LEU A 418 -20.13 2.86 -8.20
C LEU A 418 -20.28 3.19 -9.68
N GLN A 419 -19.41 2.62 -10.51
CA GLN A 419 -19.50 2.69 -11.96
C GLN A 419 -20.20 1.43 -12.48
N PRO A 420 -21.43 1.52 -13.01
CA PRO A 420 -22.06 0.39 -13.67
C PRO A 420 -21.35 0.10 -15.00
N SER A 421 -21.28 -1.18 -15.37
CA SER A 421 -20.69 -1.65 -16.63
C SER A 421 -19.30 -1.04 -16.91
N GLY A 422 -18.39 -1.20 -15.96
CA GLY A 422 -17.02 -0.72 -16.08
C GLY A 422 -16.21 -1.49 -17.11
N PHE A 423 -14.89 -1.37 -17.03
CA PHE A 423 -13.97 -2.10 -17.90
C PHE A 423 -12.90 -2.76 -17.03
N LEU A 424 -12.43 -3.95 -17.42
CA LEU A 424 -11.21 -4.56 -16.87
C LEU A 424 -10.08 -4.46 -17.90
N PRO A 425 -8.81 -4.36 -17.46
CA PRO A 425 -7.67 -4.36 -18.37
C PRO A 425 -7.62 -5.67 -19.17
N GLN A 426 -7.44 -5.57 -20.49
CA GLN A 426 -7.39 -6.73 -21.39
C GLN A 426 -5.98 -7.08 -21.87
N ALA A 427 -5.00 -6.22 -21.58
CA ALA A 427 -3.62 -6.42 -21.98
C ALA A 427 -3.05 -7.74 -21.41
N SER A 428 -2.35 -8.49 -22.25
CA SER A 428 -1.67 -9.71 -21.85
C SER A 428 -0.41 -9.43 -21.05
N THR A 429 0.34 -8.41 -21.46
CA THR A 429 1.65 -8.05 -20.90
C THR A 429 1.80 -6.53 -20.84
N LEU A 430 2.36 -6.02 -19.75
CA LEU A 430 2.68 -4.62 -19.54
C LEU A 430 4.15 -4.45 -19.12
N SER A 431 4.89 -3.64 -19.87
CA SER A 431 6.33 -3.43 -19.67
C SER A 431 6.64 -2.26 -18.73
N GLN A 432 5.79 -1.24 -18.68
CA GLN A 432 6.02 0.01 -17.93
C GLN A 432 5.05 0.12 -16.75
N CYS A 433 5.32 -0.65 -15.70
CA CYS A 433 4.52 -0.70 -14.49
C CYS A 433 5.18 0.03 -13.32
N TYR A 434 4.67 1.22 -13.00
CA TYR A 434 5.27 2.11 -12.03
C TYR A 434 4.36 2.39 -10.82
N LEU A 435 5.01 2.60 -9.67
CA LEU A 435 4.44 3.27 -8.51
C LEU A 435 5.13 4.63 -8.34
N GLY A 436 4.33 5.67 -8.16
CA GLY A 436 4.82 7.03 -7.95
C GLY A 436 5.33 7.77 -9.19
N LYS A 437 5.16 7.19 -10.39
CA LYS A 437 5.55 7.79 -11.67
C LYS A 437 4.47 7.58 -12.74
N SER A 438 4.30 8.59 -13.60
CA SER A 438 3.43 8.55 -14.77
C SER A 438 4.17 8.03 -16.00
N ASN A 439 3.49 7.23 -16.83
CA ASN A 439 3.95 6.89 -18.18
C ASN A 439 3.96 8.11 -19.11
N TRP A 440 3.18 9.15 -18.80
CA TRP A 440 3.17 10.43 -19.51
C TRP A 440 4.24 11.40 -19.04
N SER A 441 5.13 10.99 -18.12
CA SER A 441 6.15 11.91 -17.59
C SER A 441 7.04 12.50 -18.68
N ASN A 442 7.25 11.83 -19.82
CA ASN A 442 8.11 12.36 -20.88
C ASN A 442 7.33 13.07 -22.00
N VAL A 443 5.99 13.12 -21.90
CA VAL A 443 5.15 13.79 -22.89
C VAL A 443 5.03 15.26 -22.49
N THR A 444 5.63 16.13 -23.29
CA THR A 444 5.50 17.59 -23.13
C THR A 444 4.61 18.14 -24.24
N SER A 445 3.42 18.63 -23.88
CA SER A 445 2.57 19.45 -24.76
C SER A 445 2.87 20.93 -24.52
N GLN A 446 2.65 21.78 -25.53
CA GLN A 446 2.73 23.24 -25.36
C GLN A 446 1.63 23.80 -24.44
N TYR A 447 0.54 23.06 -24.26
CA TYR A 447 -0.66 23.51 -23.56
C TYR A 447 -0.88 22.83 -22.21
N GLU A 448 -0.17 21.74 -21.92
CA GLU A 448 -0.36 20.97 -20.68
C GLU A 448 0.96 20.87 -19.91
N ASN A 449 0.85 21.07 -18.60
CA ASN A 449 1.98 20.85 -17.71
C ASN A 449 2.31 19.36 -17.68
N LYS A 450 3.61 19.06 -17.73
CA LYS A 450 4.18 17.72 -17.59
C LYS A 450 3.66 17.04 -16.31
N ASP A 451 3.39 15.74 -16.39
CA ASP A 451 3.11 14.91 -15.22
C ASP A 451 4.35 14.86 -14.30
N GLU A 452 4.15 15.13 -13.02
CA GLU A 452 5.19 15.18 -12.00
C GLU A 452 5.20 13.89 -11.16
N LEU A 453 6.35 13.60 -10.52
CA LEU A 453 6.47 12.43 -9.65
C LEU A 453 5.65 12.60 -8.38
N PHE A 454 5.21 11.48 -7.82
CA PHE A 454 4.47 11.44 -6.57
C PHE A 454 5.34 11.88 -5.39
N LYS A 455 4.80 12.75 -4.54
CA LYS A 455 5.44 13.23 -3.31
C LYS A 455 4.56 12.90 -2.11
N GLY A 456 5.02 11.95 -1.30
CA GLY A 456 4.21 11.43 -0.21
C GLY A 456 4.67 10.06 0.26
N LYS A 457 3.74 9.27 0.82
CA LYS A 457 4.00 7.94 1.34
C LYS A 457 2.96 6.94 0.83
N MET A 458 3.37 5.69 0.63
CA MET A 458 2.49 4.57 0.30
C MET A 458 2.67 3.43 1.28
N PHE A 459 1.59 2.73 1.60
CA PHE A 459 1.59 1.59 2.49
C PHE A 459 0.60 0.53 1.96
N ASP A 460 0.92 -0.74 2.18
CA ASP A 460 0.00 -1.86 1.98
C ASP A 460 -0.70 -1.88 0.60
N ILE A 461 0.09 -2.04 -0.46
CA ILE A 461 -0.38 -2.19 -1.83
C ILE A 461 -0.71 -3.65 -2.10
N ARG A 462 -1.92 -3.92 -2.60
CA ARG A 462 -2.39 -5.27 -2.91
C ARG A 462 -3.13 -5.32 -4.24
N GLY A 463 -2.90 -6.38 -4.99
CA GLY A 463 -3.71 -6.76 -6.14
C GLY A 463 -4.44 -8.07 -5.88
N TYR A 464 -5.67 -8.20 -6.36
CA TYR A 464 -6.47 -9.42 -6.23
C TYR A 464 -6.98 -9.92 -7.57
N LYS A 465 -6.97 -11.24 -7.76
CA LYS A 465 -7.58 -11.90 -8.93
C LYS A 465 -9.10 -12.05 -8.82
N GLN A 466 -9.64 -11.78 -7.64
CA GLN A 466 -11.06 -11.91 -7.32
C GLN A 466 -11.60 -10.60 -6.74
N SER A 467 -12.92 -10.42 -6.84
CA SER A 467 -13.62 -9.32 -6.18
C SER A 467 -13.44 -9.41 -4.67
N VAL A 468 -13.22 -8.27 -4.02
CA VAL A 468 -13.01 -8.23 -2.58
C VAL A 468 -14.30 -7.81 -1.87
N THR A 469 -14.64 -8.52 -0.80
CA THR A 469 -15.85 -8.25 -0.01
C THR A 469 -15.67 -7.03 0.90
N GLU A 470 -16.77 -6.39 1.29
CA GLU A 470 -16.74 -5.22 2.17
C GLU A 470 -16.10 -5.53 3.53
N LYS A 471 -16.28 -6.75 4.04
CA LYS A 471 -15.64 -7.20 5.27
C LYS A 471 -14.11 -7.16 5.15
N VAL A 472 -13.55 -7.70 4.07
CA VAL A 472 -12.10 -7.69 3.86
C VAL A 472 -11.57 -6.25 3.71
N ILE A 473 -12.34 -5.36 3.07
CA ILE A 473 -11.99 -3.94 2.97
C ILE A 473 -11.97 -3.29 4.37
N GLN A 474 -12.98 -3.53 5.20
CA GLN A 474 -13.05 -3.01 6.57
C GLN A 474 -11.92 -3.56 7.46
N ASP A 475 -11.65 -4.86 7.38
CA ASP A 475 -10.56 -5.51 8.10
C ASP A 475 -9.20 -4.93 7.66
N SER A 476 -9.02 -4.68 6.35
CA SER A 476 -7.82 -4.03 5.80
C SER A 476 -7.65 -2.60 6.33
N VAL A 477 -8.75 -1.84 6.43
CA VAL A 477 -8.72 -0.49 7.01
C VAL A 477 -8.35 -0.52 8.49
N ALA A 478 -8.99 -1.41 9.27
CA ALA A 478 -8.71 -1.55 10.69
C ALA A 478 -7.24 -1.96 10.94
N TRP A 479 -6.74 -2.92 10.16
CA TRP A 479 -5.36 -3.37 10.20
C TRP A 479 -4.38 -2.23 9.85
N GLY A 480 -4.64 -1.48 8.78
CA GLY A 480 -3.81 -0.36 8.36
C GLY A 480 -3.79 0.77 9.38
N LYS A 481 -4.94 1.13 9.97
CA LYS A 481 -5.01 2.15 11.03
C LYS A 481 -4.17 1.77 12.25
N LYS A 482 -4.16 0.49 12.64
CA LYS A 482 -3.31 -0.01 13.74
C LYS A 482 -1.83 0.18 13.44
N LYS A 483 -1.40 -0.07 12.20
CA LYS A 483 0.01 0.03 11.78
C LYS A 483 0.47 1.47 11.51
N LEU A 484 -0.42 2.34 11.07
CA LEU A 484 -0.13 3.74 10.74
C LEU A 484 -0.34 4.71 11.93
N ARG A 485 -0.64 4.20 13.13
CA ARG A 485 -0.95 5.01 14.33
C ARG A 485 -2.15 5.95 14.13
N LEU A 486 -3.16 5.49 13.41
CA LEU A 486 -4.40 6.25 13.14
C LEU A 486 -5.55 5.83 14.06
N LEU A 487 -5.31 4.93 15.00
CA LEU A 487 -6.27 4.60 16.05
C LEU A 487 -6.27 5.73 17.08
N THR A 488 -7.35 6.52 17.07
CA THR A 488 -7.79 7.33 18.20
C THR A 488 -8.43 6.48 19.27
#